data_AF-A0A956PL03-F1
#
_entry.id   AF-A0A956PL03-F1
#
_cell.length_a   1.000
_cell.length_b   1.000
_cell.length_c   1.000
_cell.angle_alpha   90.00
_cell.angle_beta   90.00
_cell.angle_gamma   90.00
#
_symmetry.space_group_name_H-M   'P 1'
#
loop_
_entity.id
_entity.type
_entity.pdbx_description
1 polymer ?
#
loop_
_entity_poly.entity_id
_entity_poly.type
_entity_poly.pdbx_seq_one_letter_code
_entity_poly.pdbx_strand_id
1 'polypeptide(L)'
;MTRAVILSKEATQTSNDPSTKLKLNLFGDTSVPVGLALAKAAQDMSVKTFQTLKRMYPHMDAEAALFQGMKDLCPSSHEHCQRVGDLALRLAREMELDGQEADELEDDLEDSADMKEAGILALTISAMDDAELEEFLEEAAVSGDFHDIGKLAIPEEILNKPSSLTDEEYELVKLHPLVGETMLTPIELPDNVRASVRNHHEHWDGSGYPDGLKGTEIPHCARIIAIVDSFDAMTEGRPYRMRLSNQEAVDEILRHSGTQFDPFLAEMFCQMIARSDSSVKL
;
A
#
# COMPACT_ATOMS: atom_id res chain seq x y z
N MET A 1 10.31 -26.82 19.84
CA MET A 1 11.18 -26.64 18.66
C MET A 1 10.30 -26.15 17.53
N THR A 2 10.26 -24.84 17.29
CA THR A 2 9.42 -24.23 16.25
C THR A 2 10.12 -24.44 14.91
N ARG A 3 9.67 -25.40 14.11
CA ARG A 3 10.11 -25.54 12.71
C ARG A 3 9.69 -24.25 11.98
N ALA A 4 10.64 -23.59 11.34
CA ALA A 4 10.33 -22.52 10.39
C ALA A 4 9.37 -23.06 9.33
N VAL A 5 8.36 -22.26 8.96
CA VAL A 5 7.53 -22.55 7.80
C VAL A 5 8.42 -22.40 6.58
N ILE A 6 8.81 -23.52 5.97
CA ILE A 6 9.56 -23.52 4.72
C ILE A 6 8.53 -23.66 3.60
N LEU A 7 8.29 -22.57 2.86
CA LEU A 7 7.55 -22.59 1.61
C LEU A 7 8.51 -23.06 0.52
N SER A 8 8.26 -24.22 -0.08
CA SER A 8 9.03 -24.68 -1.25
C SER A 8 8.12 -24.74 -2.47
N LYS A 9 8.42 -23.94 -3.50
CA LYS A 9 7.74 -23.97 -4.80
C LYS A 9 8.05 -25.30 -5.51
N GLU A 10 7.09 -26.22 -5.56
CA GLU A 10 7.00 -27.11 -6.72
C GLU A 10 6.21 -26.35 -7.78
N ALA A 11 6.96 -25.78 -8.74
CA ALA A 11 6.41 -24.95 -9.80
C ALA A 11 5.58 -25.77 -10.78
N THR A 12 4.29 -25.49 -10.86
CA THR A 12 3.55 -25.55 -12.12
C THR A 12 2.79 -24.24 -12.28
N GLN A 13 3.42 -23.32 -13.02
CA GLN A 13 2.84 -22.17 -13.72
C GLN A 13 2.16 -21.07 -12.89
N THR A 14 2.57 -19.85 -13.22
CA THR A 14 1.96 -18.56 -12.92
C THR A 14 0.46 -18.57 -13.22
N SER A 15 -0.38 -18.70 -12.20
CA SER A 15 -1.78 -18.33 -12.28
C SER A 15 -2.21 -17.68 -10.97
N ASN A 16 -2.73 -16.45 -11.04
CA ASN A 16 -3.55 -15.83 -9.98
C ASN A 16 -4.90 -16.55 -9.83
N ASP A 17 -4.91 -17.89 -9.95
CA ASP A 17 -6.09 -18.70 -9.72
C ASP A 17 -6.22 -18.97 -8.21
N PRO A 18 -7.29 -18.50 -7.55
CA PRO A 18 -7.56 -18.79 -6.14
C PRO A 18 -7.68 -20.30 -5.83
N SER A 19 -7.73 -21.17 -6.84
CA SER A 19 -7.67 -22.63 -6.69
C SER A 19 -6.27 -23.18 -6.39
N THR A 20 -5.21 -22.36 -6.53
CA THR A 20 -3.82 -22.78 -6.32
C THR A 20 -3.57 -23.19 -4.87
N LYS A 21 -2.90 -24.34 -4.67
CA LYS A 21 -2.62 -24.90 -3.33
C LYS A 21 -1.12 -24.98 -3.04
N LEU A 22 -0.72 -24.64 -1.82
CA LEU A 22 0.65 -24.83 -1.31
C LEU A 22 0.73 -26.07 -0.42
N LYS A 23 1.84 -26.81 -0.53
CA LYS A 23 2.18 -27.86 0.43
C LYS A 23 2.74 -27.21 1.69
N LEU A 24 2.00 -27.32 2.80
CA LEU A 24 2.44 -26.84 4.11
C LEU A 24 2.77 -28.03 5.00
N ASN A 25 4.02 -28.10 5.45
CA ASN A 25 4.53 -29.21 6.24
C ASN A 25 4.30 -29.01 7.75
N LEU A 26 3.08 -28.61 8.13
CA LEU A 26 2.70 -28.35 9.53
C LEU A 26 2.10 -29.60 10.21
N PHE A 27 1.48 -30.53 9.45
CA PHE A 27 0.83 -31.73 10.00
C PHE A 27 0.88 -32.98 9.06
N GLY A 28 1.92 -33.08 8.23
CA GLY A 28 1.96 -34.00 7.08
C GLY A 28 1.63 -33.26 5.78
N ASP A 29 1.97 -33.82 4.62
CA ASP A 29 1.77 -33.21 3.30
C ASP A 29 0.28 -32.90 3.04
N THR A 30 -0.19 -31.75 3.49
CA THR A 30 -1.53 -31.24 3.22
C THR A 30 -1.44 -30.06 2.26
N SER A 31 -2.18 -30.15 1.15
CA SER A 31 -2.38 -29.04 0.24
C SER A 31 -3.44 -28.10 0.82
N VAL A 32 -3.09 -26.86 1.11
CA VAL A 32 -4.05 -25.83 1.52
C VAL A 32 -4.13 -24.73 0.45
N PRO A 33 -5.28 -24.05 0.28
CA PRO A 33 -5.35 -22.89 -0.61
C PRO A 33 -4.26 -21.87 -0.26
N VAL A 34 -3.61 -21.29 -1.27
CA VAL A 34 -2.54 -20.30 -1.09
C VAL A 34 -3.00 -19.17 -0.17
N GLY A 35 -4.18 -18.60 -0.41
CA GLY A 35 -4.72 -17.53 0.45
C GLY A 35 -4.81 -17.91 1.92
N LEU A 36 -5.22 -19.15 2.23
CA LEU A 36 -5.29 -19.64 3.62
C LEU A 36 -3.89 -19.83 4.23
N ALA A 37 -2.92 -20.29 3.44
CA ALA A 37 -1.53 -20.40 3.86
C ALA A 37 -0.92 -19.04 4.22
N LEU A 38 -1.13 -18.04 3.35
CA LEU A 38 -0.63 -16.67 3.54
C LEU A 38 -1.30 -16.01 4.74
N ALA A 39 -2.62 -16.13 4.89
CA ALA A 39 -3.35 -15.63 6.05
C ALA A 39 -2.83 -16.25 7.37
N LYS A 40 -2.58 -17.56 7.39
CA LYS A 40 -2.02 -18.23 8.57
C LYS A 40 -0.62 -17.74 8.90
N ALA A 41 0.23 -17.55 7.89
CA ALA A 41 1.58 -17.03 8.06
C ALA A 41 1.56 -15.60 8.59
N ALA A 42 0.74 -14.73 8.00
CA ALA A 42 0.54 -13.35 8.45
C ALA A 42 0.09 -13.32 9.92
N GLN A 43 -0.90 -14.12 10.30
CA GLN A 43 -1.35 -14.23 11.68
C GLN A 43 -0.24 -14.67 12.65
N ASP A 44 0.55 -15.69 12.29
CA ASP A 44 1.67 -16.14 13.14
C ASP A 44 2.75 -15.08 13.29
N MET A 45 3.00 -14.30 12.24
CA MET A 45 3.93 -13.18 12.24
C MET A 45 3.42 -12.06 13.14
N SER A 46 2.18 -11.60 12.95
CA SER A 46 1.57 -10.54 13.77
C SER A 46 1.54 -10.91 15.26
N VAL A 47 1.19 -12.15 15.62
CA VAL A 47 1.20 -12.61 17.01
C VAL A 47 2.59 -12.53 17.64
N LYS A 48 3.63 -12.96 16.92
CA LYS A 48 5.01 -12.87 17.41
C LYS A 48 5.45 -11.42 17.57
N THR A 49 5.12 -10.56 16.62
CA THR A 49 5.43 -9.13 16.67
C THR A 49 4.78 -8.48 17.88
N PHE A 50 3.48 -8.70 18.11
CA PHE A 50 2.80 -8.19 19.31
C PHE A 50 3.38 -8.71 20.62
N GLN A 51 3.79 -9.97 20.69
CA GLN A 51 4.47 -10.51 21.88
C GLN A 51 5.82 -9.81 22.14
N THR A 52 6.53 -9.42 21.09
CA THR A 52 7.77 -8.64 21.20
C THR A 52 7.47 -7.22 21.64
N LEU A 53 6.55 -6.52 20.96
CA LEU A 53 6.15 -5.15 21.31
C LEU A 53 5.63 -5.06 22.76
N LYS A 54 4.78 -5.99 23.20
CA LYS A 54 4.28 -6.04 24.58
C LYS A 54 5.38 -6.22 25.63
N ARG A 55 6.48 -6.90 25.29
CA ARG A 55 7.64 -7.04 26.19
C ARG A 55 8.49 -5.78 26.23
N MET A 56 8.63 -5.10 25.09
CA MET A 56 9.41 -3.86 24.98
C MET A 56 8.68 -2.66 25.57
N TYR A 57 7.36 -2.59 25.37
CA TYR A 57 6.49 -1.47 25.73
C TYR A 57 5.33 -1.93 26.61
N PRO A 58 5.57 -2.50 27.81
CA PRO A 58 4.54 -3.12 28.64
C PRO A 58 3.48 -2.14 29.20
N HIS A 59 3.72 -0.84 29.05
CA HIS A 59 2.85 0.23 29.56
C HIS A 59 2.07 0.97 28.47
N MET A 60 2.36 0.67 27.19
CA MET A 60 1.67 1.28 26.06
C MET A 60 0.47 0.42 25.66
N ASP A 61 -0.58 1.07 25.13
CA ASP A 61 -1.62 0.36 24.39
C ASP A 61 -1.08 -0.17 23.05
N ALA A 62 -1.94 -0.87 22.30
CA ALA A 62 -1.53 -1.52 21.07
C ALA A 62 -1.06 -0.52 20.00
N GLU A 63 -1.78 0.59 19.84
CA GLU A 63 -1.50 1.62 18.85
C GLU A 63 -0.17 2.33 19.15
N ALA A 64 0.02 2.82 20.37
CA ALA A 64 1.26 3.48 20.77
C ALA A 64 2.46 2.52 20.67
N ALA A 65 2.28 1.24 21.03
CA ALA A 65 3.34 0.24 20.91
C ALA A 65 3.71 -0.05 19.45
N LEU A 66 2.76 0.01 18.52
CA LEU A 66 2.99 -0.16 17.09
C LEU A 66 3.80 0.99 16.50
N PHE A 67 3.40 2.23 16.76
CA PHE A 67 4.15 3.42 16.33
C PHE A 67 5.55 3.49 16.95
N GLN A 68 5.65 3.25 18.26
CA GLN A 68 6.94 3.22 18.93
C GLN A 68 7.83 2.09 18.39
N GLY A 69 7.23 0.93 18.11
CA GLY A 69 7.90 -0.19 17.45
C GLY A 69 8.44 0.19 16.08
N MET A 70 7.66 0.86 15.22
CA MET A 70 8.12 1.32 13.90
C MET A 70 9.33 2.22 14.03
N LYS A 71 9.25 3.19 14.95
CA LYS A 71 10.32 4.14 15.20
C LYS A 71 11.62 3.49 15.68
N ASP A 72 11.52 2.52 16.60
CA ASP A 72 12.69 1.93 17.24
C ASP A 72 13.28 0.76 16.45
N LEU A 73 12.44 -0.02 15.76
CA LEU A 73 12.84 -1.27 15.08
C LEU A 73 12.98 -1.11 13.56
N CYS A 74 12.27 -0.15 12.97
CA CYS A 74 12.27 0.08 11.52
C CYS A 74 12.28 1.59 11.19
N PRO A 75 13.27 2.37 11.70
CA PRO A 75 13.25 3.83 11.62
C PRO A 75 13.13 4.37 10.18
N SER A 76 13.79 3.74 9.20
CA SER A 76 13.67 4.14 7.80
C SER A 76 12.27 3.91 7.23
N SER A 77 11.59 2.84 7.63
CA SER A 77 10.20 2.60 7.25
C SER A 77 9.26 3.59 7.92
N HIS A 78 9.52 3.95 9.19
CA HIS A 78 8.75 4.97 9.89
C HIS A 78 8.83 6.34 9.20
N GLU A 79 10.04 6.82 8.88
CA GLU A 79 10.22 8.09 8.18
C GLU A 79 9.57 8.09 6.79
N HIS A 80 9.62 6.95 6.09
CA HIS A 80 8.94 6.76 4.81
C HIS A 80 7.41 6.83 4.95
N CYS A 81 6.82 6.13 5.93
CA CYS A 81 5.38 6.19 6.18
C CYS A 81 4.90 7.64 6.42
N GLN A 82 5.65 8.43 7.17
CA GLN A 82 5.29 9.83 7.45
C GLN A 82 5.27 10.68 6.17
N ARG A 83 6.28 10.54 5.29
CA ARG A 83 6.30 11.26 4.02
C ARG A 83 5.19 10.80 3.08
N VAL A 84 4.88 9.50 3.10
CA VAL A 84 3.76 8.93 2.34
C VAL A 84 2.42 9.45 2.85
N GLY A 85 2.20 9.52 4.16
CA GLY A 85 1.00 10.13 4.76
C GLY A 85 0.82 11.59 4.37
N ASP A 86 1.90 12.39 4.46
CA ASP A 86 1.88 13.79 4.04
C ASP A 86 1.56 13.96 2.55
N LEU A 87 2.14 13.12 1.68
CA LEU A 87 1.85 13.15 0.23
C LEU A 87 0.43 12.68 -0.08
N ALA A 88 -0.07 11.66 0.62
CA ALA A 88 -1.43 11.14 0.46
C ALA A 88 -2.46 12.21 0.82
N LEU A 89 -2.28 12.90 1.96
CA LEU A 89 -3.14 14.01 2.37
C LEU A 89 -3.14 15.14 1.34
N ARG A 90 -1.96 15.47 0.79
CA ARG A 90 -1.85 16.51 -0.24
C ARG A 90 -2.57 16.11 -1.52
N LEU A 91 -2.36 14.88 -2.02
CA LEU A 91 -3.05 14.40 -3.21
C LEU A 91 -4.55 14.38 -2.99
N ALA A 92 -5.02 13.88 -1.85
CA ALA A 92 -6.43 13.82 -1.50
C ALA A 92 -7.09 15.22 -1.49
N ARG A 93 -6.39 16.25 -1.04
CA ARG A 93 -6.86 17.66 -1.10
C ARG A 93 -6.95 18.21 -2.51
N GLU A 94 -6.06 17.82 -3.41
CA GLU A 94 -6.14 18.26 -4.81
C GLU A 94 -7.35 17.67 -5.53
N MET A 95 -7.97 16.62 -4.97
CA MET A 95 -9.21 16.02 -5.51
C MET A 95 -10.47 16.77 -5.15
N GLU A 96 -10.38 17.78 -4.27
CA GLU A 96 -11.45 18.72 -4.03
C GLU A 96 -11.60 19.61 -5.28
N LEU A 97 -12.57 19.28 -6.12
CA LEU A 97 -12.91 20.10 -7.28
C LEU A 97 -13.92 21.16 -6.85
N ASP A 98 -13.80 22.36 -7.42
CA ASP A 98 -14.88 23.32 -7.32
C ASP A 98 -16.07 22.90 -8.21
N GLY A 99 -17.24 23.52 -8.00
CA GLY A 99 -18.46 23.13 -8.70
C GLY A 99 -18.39 23.27 -10.22
N GLN A 100 -17.53 24.14 -10.76
CA GLN A 100 -17.36 24.28 -12.21
C GLN A 100 -16.43 23.19 -12.75
N GLU A 101 -15.35 22.89 -12.04
CA GLU A 101 -14.43 21.79 -12.38
C GLU A 101 -15.13 20.43 -12.32
N ALA A 102 -16.04 20.23 -11.37
CA ALA A 102 -16.86 19.02 -11.27
C ALA A 102 -17.82 18.85 -12.46
N ASP A 103 -18.51 19.94 -12.87
CA ASP A 103 -19.41 19.92 -14.03
C ASP A 103 -18.64 19.62 -15.34
N GLU A 104 -17.47 20.24 -15.53
CA GLU A 104 -16.60 19.99 -16.68
C GLU A 104 -16.09 18.54 -16.72
N LEU A 105 -15.73 17.99 -15.57
CA LEU A 105 -15.34 16.58 -15.46
C LEU A 105 -16.51 15.64 -15.77
N GLU A 106 -17.73 15.95 -15.31
CA GLU A 106 -18.91 15.14 -15.62
C GLU A 106 -19.16 15.06 -17.14
N ASP A 107 -19.09 16.20 -17.83
CA ASP A 107 -19.21 16.29 -19.29
C ASP A 107 -18.11 15.46 -20.00
N ASP A 108 -16.85 15.58 -19.59
CA ASP A 108 -15.72 14.83 -20.16
C ASP A 108 -15.85 13.31 -19.92
N LEU A 109 -16.40 12.91 -18.78
CA LEU A 109 -16.66 11.52 -18.44
C LEU A 109 -17.77 10.92 -19.30
N GLU A 110 -18.80 11.67 -19.70
CA GLU A 110 -19.87 11.15 -20.57
C GLU A 110 -19.32 10.61 -21.90
N ASP A 111 -18.27 11.27 -22.43
CA ASP A 111 -17.66 11.02 -23.73
C ASP A 111 -16.56 9.93 -23.75
N SER A 112 -16.02 9.51 -22.58
CA SER A 112 -14.93 8.52 -22.50
C SER A 112 -15.22 7.33 -21.58
N ALA A 113 -15.47 6.15 -22.17
CA ALA A 113 -15.80 4.94 -21.42
C ALA A 113 -14.67 4.47 -20.46
N ASP A 114 -13.41 4.68 -20.83
CA ASP A 114 -12.25 4.29 -20.02
C ASP A 114 -11.98 5.26 -18.84
N MET A 115 -12.48 6.50 -18.95
CA MET A 115 -12.32 7.53 -17.92
C MET A 115 -13.41 7.45 -16.84
N LYS A 116 -14.57 6.86 -17.19
CA LYS A 116 -15.74 6.68 -16.29
C LYS A 116 -15.41 6.00 -14.98
N GLU A 117 -14.53 5.01 -14.94
CA GLU A 117 -14.20 4.32 -13.68
C GLU A 117 -13.18 5.08 -12.81
N ALA A 118 -12.31 5.89 -13.42
CA ALA A 118 -11.24 6.60 -12.72
C ALA A 118 -11.71 7.97 -12.15
N GLY A 119 -12.59 8.69 -12.86
CA GLY A 119 -13.11 9.99 -12.44
C GLY A 119 -14.24 9.97 -11.39
N ILE A 120 -14.86 8.81 -11.13
CA ILE A 120 -15.93 8.68 -10.12
C ILE A 120 -15.47 9.10 -8.73
N LEU A 121 -14.20 8.86 -8.38
CA LEU A 121 -13.70 9.21 -7.05
C LEU A 121 -13.67 10.73 -6.83
N ALA A 122 -13.20 11.51 -7.81
CA ALA A 122 -13.23 12.97 -7.71
C ALA A 122 -14.66 13.53 -7.67
N LEU A 123 -15.57 13.00 -8.49
CA LEU A 123 -16.99 13.38 -8.41
C LEU A 123 -17.61 13.04 -7.06
N THR A 124 -17.25 11.88 -6.49
CA THR A 124 -17.73 11.47 -5.15
C THR A 124 -17.21 12.44 -4.09
N ILE A 125 -15.93 12.79 -4.13
CA ILE A 125 -15.31 13.75 -3.20
C ILE A 125 -15.95 15.13 -3.34
N SER A 126 -16.21 15.58 -4.57
CA SER A 126 -16.84 16.89 -4.84
C SER A 126 -18.28 16.98 -4.34
N ALA A 127 -18.93 15.83 -4.15
CA ALA A 127 -20.28 15.73 -3.61
C ALA A 127 -20.32 15.55 -2.07
N MET A 128 -19.17 15.34 -1.42
CA MET A 128 -19.07 15.20 0.04
C MET A 128 -19.41 16.51 0.74
N ASP A 129 -20.02 16.41 1.92
CA ASP A 129 -20.06 17.55 2.85
C ASP A 129 -18.71 17.74 3.58
N ASP A 130 -18.56 18.87 4.28
CA ASP A 130 -17.31 19.20 4.99
C ASP A 130 -16.86 18.10 5.98
N ALA A 131 -17.80 17.35 6.56
CA ALA A 131 -17.46 16.31 7.53
C ALA A 131 -17.02 15.02 6.83
N GLU A 132 -17.70 14.63 5.76
CA GLU A 132 -17.33 13.49 4.92
C GLU A 132 -15.96 13.72 4.25
N LEU A 133 -15.70 14.94 3.80
CA LEU A 133 -14.40 15.32 3.23
C LEU A 133 -13.28 15.21 4.26
N GLU A 134 -13.47 15.75 5.47
CA GLU A 134 -12.46 15.66 6.53
C GLU A 134 -12.17 14.19 6.91
N GLU A 135 -13.20 13.33 6.98
CA GLU A 135 -13.04 11.90 7.22
C GLU A 135 -12.21 11.23 6.12
N PHE A 136 -12.49 11.52 4.85
CA PHE A 136 -11.71 11.00 3.73
C PHE A 136 -10.25 11.46 3.76
N LEU A 137 -9.99 12.73 4.06
CA LEU A 137 -8.64 13.28 4.18
C LEU A 137 -7.86 12.61 5.32
N GLU A 138 -8.52 12.38 6.46
CA GLU A 138 -7.95 11.65 7.59
C GLU A 138 -7.64 10.20 7.21
N GLU A 139 -8.56 9.51 6.55
CA GLU A 139 -8.35 8.13 6.07
C GLU A 139 -7.15 8.02 5.12
N ALA A 140 -6.98 8.97 4.19
CA ALA A 140 -5.85 9.00 3.27
C ALA A 140 -4.51 9.18 4.01
N ALA A 141 -4.44 10.13 4.94
CA ALA A 141 -3.25 10.38 5.74
C ALA A 141 -2.88 9.16 6.62
N VAL A 142 -3.86 8.64 7.35
CA VAL A 142 -3.71 7.50 8.25
C VAL A 142 -3.35 6.23 7.47
N SER A 143 -3.91 6.02 6.28
CA SER A 143 -3.51 4.92 5.38
C SER A 143 -2.03 5.00 5.03
N GLY A 144 -1.51 6.21 4.76
CA GLY A 144 -0.09 6.42 4.47
C GLY A 144 0.81 6.16 5.68
N ASP A 145 0.39 6.54 6.88
CA ASP A 145 1.16 6.30 8.11
C ASP A 145 1.25 4.80 8.46
N PHE A 146 0.23 4.02 8.10
CA PHE A 146 0.14 2.60 8.48
C PHE A 146 0.45 1.60 7.36
N HIS A 147 0.54 1.99 6.08
CA HIS A 147 0.64 1.05 4.95
C HIS A 147 1.73 -0.01 5.14
N ASP A 148 2.84 0.40 5.75
CA ASP A 148 4.04 -0.40 5.94
C ASP A 148 4.19 -0.99 7.34
N ILE A 149 3.19 -0.87 8.22
CA ILE A 149 3.25 -1.30 9.63
C ILE A 149 3.61 -2.79 9.79
N GLY A 150 3.24 -3.61 8.79
CA GLY A 150 3.58 -5.03 8.77
C GLY A 150 5.06 -5.32 8.59
N LYS A 151 5.89 -4.34 8.18
CA LYS A 151 7.35 -4.49 8.11
C LYS A 151 7.97 -4.76 9.48
N LEU A 152 7.31 -4.43 10.58
CA LEU A 152 7.71 -4.83 11.94
C LEU A 152 7.87 -6.34 12.14
N ALA A 153 7.21 -7.16 11.32
CA ALA A 153 7.36 -8.61 11.38
C ALA A 153 8.41 -9.17 10.41
N ILE A 154 9.01 -8.32 9.59
CA ILE A 154 10.06 -8.69 8.63
C ILE A 154 11.43 -8.51 9.31
N PRO A 155 12.34 -9.50 9.20
CA PRO A 155 13.69 -9.36 9.75
C PRO A 155 14.43 -8.14 9.21
N GLU A 156 15.09 -7.41 10.10
CA GLU A 156 15.85 -6.19 9.75
C GLU A 156 16.94 -6.49 8.71
N GLU A 157 17.58 -7.66 8.78
CA GLU A 157 18.64 -8.05 7.84
C GLU A 157 18.13 -8.20 6.40
N ILE A 158 16.83 -8.44 6.23
CA ILE A 158 16.16 -8.52 4.94
C ILE A 158 15.75 -7.11 4.49
N LEU A 159 15.15 -6.30 5.36
CA LEU A 159 14.74 -4.93 5.03
C LEU A 159 15.92 -4.04 4.64
N ASN A 160 17.05 -4.18 5.35
CA ASN A 160 18.25 -3.35 5.17
C ASN A 160 19.32 -4.01 4.28
N LYS A 161 18.96 -5.06 3.53
CA LYS A 161 19.90 -5.79 2.68
C LYS A 161 20.47 -4.86 1.59
N PRO A 162 21.80 -4.74 1.45
CA PRO A 162 22.42 -3.85 0.45
C PRO A 162 22.43 -4.44 -0.97
N SER A 163 22.10 -5.73 -1.12
CA SER A 163 21.94 -6.39 -2.41
C SER A 163 20.48 -6.69 -2.68
N SER A 164 20.18 -7.10 -3.92
CA SER A 164 18.86 -7.61 -4.27
C SER A 164 18.41 -8.74 -3.34
N LEU A 165 17.11 -8.78 -3.05
CA LEU A 165 16.46 -9.88 -2.35
C LEU A 165 16.48 -11.14 -3.23
N THR A 166 16.59 -12.28 -2.58
CA THR A 166 16.26 -13.58 -3.18
C THR A 166 14.75 -13.69 -3.39
N ASP A 167 14.31 -14.62 -4.23
CA ASP A 167 12.88 -14.86 -4.46
C ASP A 167 12.16 -15.18 -3.14
N GLU A 168 12.76 -15.99 -2.26
CA GLU A 168 12.17 -16.33 -0.97
C GLU A 168 12.08 -15.13 -0.01
N GLU A 169 13.10 -14.28 0.03
CA GLU A 169 13.08 -13.05 0.82
C GLU A 169 12.04 -12.06 0.29
N TYR A 170 11.90 -11.96 -1.04
CA TYR A 170 10.91 -11.11 -1.67
C TYR A 170 9.48 -11.58 -1.36
N GLU A 171 9.20 -12.88 -1.46
CA GLU A 171 7.88 -13.44 -1.07
C GLU A 171 7.59 -13.24 0.42
N LEU A 172 8.60 -13.24 1.29
CA LEU A 172 8.44 -12.91 2.70
C LEU A 172 8.07 -11.44 2.89
N VAL A 173 8.76 -10.51 2.22
CA VAL A 173 8.45 -9.08 2.28
C VAL A 173 7.03 -8.79 1.77
N LYS A 174 6.58 -9.49 0.73
CA LYS A 174 5.20 -9.37 0.21
C LYS A 174 4.11 -9.74 1.22
N LEU A 175 4.44 -10.35 2.37
CA LEU A 175 3.48 -10.59 3.44
C LEU A 175 3.16 -9.36 4.28
N HIS A 176 3.96 -8.29 4.22
CA HIS A 176 3.76 -7.12 5.08
C HIS A 176 2.36 -6.47 4.98
N PRO A 177 1.65 -6.44 3.84
CA PRO A 177 0.31 -5.86 3.80
C PRO A 177 -0.69 -6.70 4.61
N LEU A 178 -0.63 -8.04 4.48
CA LEU A 178 -1.45 -8.99 5.23
C LEU A 178 -1.15 -8.95 6.74
N VAL A 179 0.13 -8.89 7.07
CA VAL A 179 0.60 -8.76 8.45
C VAL A 179 0.13 -7.44 9.05
N GLY A 180 0.23 -6.35 8.28
CA GLY A 180 -0.17 -5.00 8.66
C GLY A 180 -1.65 -4.94 8.98
N GLU A 181 -2.51 -5.37 8.05
CA GLU A 181 -3.96 -5.49 8.28
C GLU A 181 -4.29 -6.27 9.57
N THR A 182 -3.64 -7.42 9.76
CA THR A 182 -3.82 -8.24 10.97
C THR A 182 -3.35 -7.52 12.24
N MET A 183 -2.26 -6.74 12.14
CA MET A 183 -1.74 -5.94 13.25
C MET A 183 -2.62 -4.74 13.58
N LEU A 184 -3.44 -4.26 12.67
CA LEU A 184 -4.38 -3.16 12.92
C LEU A 184 -5.71 -3.61 13.50
N THR A 185 -6.01 -4.93 13.54
CA THR A 185 -7.25 -5.47 14.12
C THR A 185 -7.59 -4.98 15.55
N PRO A 186 -6.65 -4.79 16.49
CA PRO A 186 -6.98 -4.30 17.83
C PRO A 186 -7.13 -2.77 17.93
N ILE A 187 -6.94 -2.02 16.84
CA ILE A 187 -7.08 -0.56 16.79
C ILE A 187 -8.43 -0.23 16.15
N GLU A 188 -9.15 0.74 16.73
CA GLU A 188 -10.36 1.29 16.13
C GLU A 188 -9.96 2.23 14.98
N LEU A 189 -9.93 1.69 13.76
CA LEU A 189 -9.67 2.43 12.53
C LEU A 189 -10.82 2.24 11.56
N PRO A 190 -11.08 3.21 10.67
CA PRO A 190 -12.02 3.02 9.57
C PRO A 190 -11.65 1.79 8.73
N ASP A 191 -12.67 1.08 8.24
CA ASP A 191 -12.45 -0.16 7.48
C ASP A 191 -11.62 0.09 6.21
N ASN A 192 -11.77 1.26 5.61
CA ASN A 192 -11.04 1.68 4.42
C ASN A 192 -9.52 1.84 4.69
N VAL A 193 -9.12 2.29 5.87
CA VAL A 193 -7.70 2.35 6.27
C VAL A 193 -7.09 0.95 6.29
N ARG A 194 -7.75 -0.01 6.94
CA ARG A 194 -7.23 -1.39 7.00
C ARG A 194 -7.18 -2.04 5.63
N ALA A 195 -8.20 -1.82 4.80
CA ALA A 195 -8.24 -2.31 3.43
C ALA A 195 -7.11 -1.69 2.59
N SER A 196 -6.83 -0.41 2.80
CA SER A 196 -5.74 0.28 2.10
C SER A 196 -4.37 -0.26 2.48
N VAL A 197 -4.14 -0.52 3.77
CA VAL A 197 -2.92 -1.18 4.26
C VAL A 197 -2.74 -2.56 3.62
N ARG A 198 -3.82 -3.33 3.45
CA ARG A 198 -3.77 -4.63 2.78
C ARG A 198 -3.46 -4.52 1.28
N ASN A 199 -4.06 -3.55 0.60
CA ASN A 199 -4.15 -3.53 -0.86
C ASN A 199 -3.33 -2.42 -1.54
N HIS A 200 -2.45 -1.71 -0.82
CA HIS A 200 -1.61 -0.66 -1.40
C HIS A 200 -0.57 -1.15 -2.43
N HIS A 201 -0.36 -2.47 -2.56
CA HIS A 201 0.44 -3.09 -3.63
C HIS A 201 -0.41 -3.73 -4.74
N GLU A 202 -1.73 -3.51 -4.73
CA GLU A 202 -2.55 -3.85 -5.89
C GLU A 202 -2.22 -2.91 -7.05
N HIS A 203 -2.28 -3.44 -8.26
CA HIS A 203 -2.05 -2.67 -9.47
C HIS A 203 -3.38 -2.48 -10.19
N TRP A 204 -3.57 -1.31 -10.80
CA TRP A 204 -4.80 -0.98 -11.51
C TRP A 204 -5.24 -2.05 -12.53
N ASP A 205 -4.29 -2.72 -13.19
CA ASP A 205 -4.56 -3.78 -14.17
C ASP A 205 -4.84 -5.18 -13.58
N GLY A 206 -4.73 -5.35 -12.26
CA GLY A 206 -4.90 -6.62 -11.55
C GLY A 206 -3.63 -7.48 -11.45
N SER A 207 -2.46 -6.96 -11.87
CA SER A 207 -1.17 -7.67 -11.76
C SER A 207 -0.52 -7.59 -10.38
N GLY A 208 -1.10 -6.81 -9.46
CA GLY A 208 -0.61 -6.59 -8.11
C GLY A 208 -0.92 -7.72 -7.14
N TYR A 209 -0.78 -7.42 -5.85
CA TYR A 209 -0.97 -8.38 -4.74
C TYR A 209 -1.50 -7.66 -3.49
N PRO A 210 -2.09 -8.37 -2.50
CA PRO A 210 -2.19 -9.83 -2.36
C PRO A 210 -3.37 -10.52 -3.05
N ASP A 211 -4.41 -9.78 -3.43
CA ASP A 211 -5.69 -10.32 -3.86
C ASP A 211 -5.89 -10.24 -5.39
N GLY A 212 -5.11 -9.40 -6.09
CA GLY A 212 -5.19 -9.24 -7.54
C GLY A 212 -6.43 -8.44 -7.96
N LEU A 213 -6.80 -7.45 -7.14
CA LEU A 213 -7.94 -6.55 -7.39
C LEU A 213 -7.66 -5.68 -8.61
N LYS A 214 -8.69 -5.35 -9.38
CA LYS A 214 -8.55 -4.55 -10.60
C LYS A 214 -9.39 -3.27 -10.54
N GLY A 215 -8.80 -2.18 -11.04
CA GLY A 215 -9.50 -0.91 -11.19
C GLY A 215 -10.12 -0.42 -9.88
N THR A 216 -11.43 -0.18 -9.91
CA THR A 216 -12.21 0.33 -8.79
C THR A 216 -12.52 -0.70 -7.70
N GLU A 217 -12.17 -1.98 -7.90
CA GLU A 217 -12.18 -2.97 -6.82
C GLU A 217 -11.12 -2.66 -5.75
N ILE A 218 -10.07 -1.91 -6.12
CA ILE A 218 -9.02 -1.46 -5.22
C ILE A 218 -9.56 -0.31 -4.34
N PRO A 219 -9.45 -0.39 -3.01
CA PRO A 219 -9.86 0.70 -2.11
C PRO A 219 -9.23 2.02 -2.53
N HIS A 220 -10.00 3.11 -2.47
CA HIS A 220 -9.58 4.39 -3.02
C HIS A 220 -8.32 4.94 -2.32
N CYS A 221 -8.21 4.81 -1.00
CA CYS A 221 -7.00 5.19 -0.29
C CYS A 221 -5.81 4.30 -0.69
N ALA A 222 -5.99 3.00 -0.95
CA ALA A 222 -4.93 2.15 -1.49
C ALA A 222 -4.42 2.64 -2.86
N ARG A 223 -5.30 3.12 -3.74
CA ARG A 223 -4.92 3.69 -5.04
C ARG A 223 -4.08 4.96 -4.89
N ILE A 224 -4.44 5.82 -3.93
CA ILE A 224 -3.66 7.01 -3.53
C ILE A 224 -2.28 6.57 -3.00
N ILE A 225 -2.25 5.64 -2.04
CA ILE A 225 -1.01 5.16 -1.42
C ILE A 225 -0.06 4.53 -2.44
N ALA A 226 -0.56 3.74 -3.39
CA ALA A 226 0.28 3.10 -4.42
C ALA A 226 1.12 4.12 -5.21
N ILE A 227 0.53 5.28 -5.55
CA ILE A 227 1.20 6.36 -6.28
C ILE A 227 2.22 7.06 -5.38
N VAL A 228 1.81 7.47 -4.17
CA VAL A 228 2.68 8.27 -3.29
C VAL A 228 3.83 7.46 -2.67
N ASP A 229 3.63 6.17 -2.36
CA ASP A 229 4.69 5.23 -1.95
C ASP A 229 5.72 5.10 -3.08
N SER A 230 5.25 4.85 -4.30
CA SER A 230 6.13 4.72 -5.47
C SER A 230 6.96 6.00 -5.71
N PHE A 231 6.34 7.17 -5.57
CA PHE A 231 7.03 8.45 -5.72
C PHE A 231 8.11 8.65 -4.64
N ASP A 232 7.78 8.46 -3.36
CA ASP A 232 8.74 8.61 -2.27
C ASP A 232 9.90 7.62 -2.41
N ALA A 233 9.59 6.36 -2.72
CA ALA A 233 10.58 5.32 -2.94
C ALA A 233 11.54 5.63 -4.10
N MET A 234 11.09 6.37 -5.11
CA MET A 234 11.92 6.81 -6.24
C MET A 234 12.80 8.02 -5.90
N THR A 235 12.26 9.01 -5.18
CA THR A 235 12.91 10.31 -4.97
C THR A 235 13.83 10.34 -3.75
N GLU A 236 13.56 9.53 -2.72
CA GLU A 236 14.48 9.34 -1.59
C GLU A 236 15.58 8.31 -1.92
N GLY A 237 15.30 7.42 -2.88
CA GLY A 237 16.17 6.31 -3.23
C GLY A 237 16.12 5.17 -2.21
N ARG A 238 16.88 4.10 -2.48
CA ARG A 238 16.99 2.93 -1.58
C ARG A 238 18.47 2.57 -1.41
N PRO A 239 18.87 1.79 -0.38
CA PRO A 239 20.27 1.36 -0.21
C PRO A 239 20.92 0.77 -1.47
N TYR A 240 20.12 0.18 -2.36
CA TYR A 240 20.51 -0.44 -3.61
C TYR A 240 20.08 0.33 -4.88
N ARG A 241 19.40 1.48 -4.78
CA ARG A 241 18.89 2.25 -5.94
C ARG A 241 19.15 3.75 -5.75
N MET A 242 19.84 4.37 -6.72
CA MET A 242 20.02 5.82 -6.71
C MET A 242 18.68 6.54 -6.82
N ARG A 243 18.54 7.65 -6.08
CA ARG A 243 17.39 8.53 -6.17
C ARG A 243 17.19 9.08 -7.58
N LEU A 244 15.93 9.18 -7.99
CA LEU A 244 15.49 9.87 -9.19
C LEU A 244 15.18 11.35 -8.86
N SER A 245 15.23 12.20 -9.87
CA SER A 245 14.67 13.55 -9.80
C SER A 245 13.13 13.51 -9.80
N ASN A 246 12.49 14.60 -9.36
CA ASN A 246 11.03 14.73 -9.40
C ASN A 246 10.48 14.53 -10.83
N GLN A 247 11.16 15.08 -11.84
CA GLN A 247 10.76 14.88 -13.24
C GLN A 247 10.81 13.40 -13.63
N GLU A 248 11.91 12.70 -13.35
CA GLU A 248 12.05 11.27 -13.68
C GLU A 248 11.01 10.40 -12.96
N ALA A 249 10.69 10.73 -11.70
CA ALA A 249 9.65 10.04 -10.94
C ALA A 249 8.25 10.30 -11.51
N VAL A 250 7.95 11.55 -11.91
CA VAL A 250 6.69 11.91 -12.59
C VAL A 250 6.55 11.20 -13.93
N ASP A 251 7.61 11.17 -14.75
CA ASP A 251 7.63 10.47 -16.03
C ASP A 251 7.34 8.96 -15.84
N GLU A 252 7.90 8.35 -14.79
CA GLU A 252 7.68 6.94 -14.47
C GLU A 252 6.25 6.64 -14.00
N ILE A 253 5.63 7.55 -13.24
CA ILE A 253 4.23 7.45 -12.81
C ILE A 253 3.31 7.53 -14.03
N LEU A 254 3.50 8.53 -14.90
CA LEU A 254 2.73 8.68 -16.13
C LEU A 254 2.90 7.46 -17.06
N ARG A 255 4.12 6.91 -17.15
CA ARG A 255 4.40 5.72 -17.97
C ARG A 255 3.61 4.47 -17.52
N HIS A 256 3.25 4.38 -16.23
CA HIS A 256 2.48 3.27 -15.68
C HIS A 256 1.03 3.63 -15.33
N SER A 257 0.56 4.80 -15.75
CA SER A 257 -0.84 5.18 -15.70
C SER A 257 -1.71 4.15 -16.43
N GLY A 258 -2.78 3.68 -15.79
CA GLY A 258 -3.69 2.65 -16.33
C GLY A 258 -3.14 1.22 -16.29
N THR A 259 -1.94 0.99 -15.75
CA THR A 259 -1.38 -0.36 -15.52
C THR A 259 -1.10 -0.59 -14.04
N GLN A 260 -0.08 0.08 -13.50
CA GLN A 260 0.20 0.04 -12.07
C GLN A 260 -0.73 0.99 -11.32
N PHE A 261 -0.91 2.21 -11.84
CA PHE A 261 -1.60 3.28 -11.15
C PHE A 261 -2.97 3.56 -11.74
N ASP A 262 -3.88 4.00 -10.88
CA ASP A 262 -5.13 4.63 -11.32
C ASP A 262 -4.78 5.82 -12.23
N PRO A 263 -5.28 5.84 -13.48
CA PRO A 263 -4.85 6.80 -14.46
C PRO A 263 -5.23 8.24 -14.11
N PHE A 264 -6.39 8.43 -13.49
CA PHE A 264 -6.87 9.74 -13.08
C PHE A 264 -6.03 10.26 -11.90
N LEU A 265 -5.83 9.44 -10.87
CA LEU A 265 -5.01 9.82 -9.72
C LEU A 265 -3.54 10.08 -10.11
N ALA A 266 -3.00 9.30 -11.06
CA ALA A 266 -1.65 9.49 -11.57
C ALA A 266 -1.50 10.87 -12.22
N GLU A 267 -2.46 11.27 -13.07
CA GLU A 267 -2.45 12.59 -13.70
C GLU A 267 -2.56 13.71 -12.66
N MET A 268 -3.51 13.62 -11.74
CA MET A 268 -3.68 14.60 -10.66
C MET A 268 -2.41 14.76 -9.81
N PHE A 269 -1.79 13.64 -9.44
CA PHE A 269 -0.55 13.65 -8.68
C PHE A 269 0.59 14.33 -9.45
N CYS A 270 0.76 14.01 -10.73
CA CYS A 270 1.78 14.64 -11.56
C CYS A 270 1.56 16.15 -11.71
N GLN A 271 0.30 16.60 -11.84
CA GLN A 271 -0.06 18.02 -11.83
C GLN A 271 0.27 18.70 -10.49
N MET A 272 -0.07 18.07 -9.36
CA MET A 272 0.27 18.56 -8.02
C MET A 272 1.79 18.77 -7.86
N ILE A 273 2.61 17.81 -8.31
CA ILE A 273 4.07 17.91 -8.25
C ILE A 273 4.58 19.03 -9.16
N ALA A 274 4.06 19.15 -10.40
CA ALA A 274 4.47 20.20 -11.34
C ALA A 274 4.15 21.62 -10.85
N ARG A 275 3.01 21.82 -10.16
CA ARG A 275 2.65 23.09 -9.52
C ARG A 275 3.60 23.43 -8.36
N SER A 276 4.02 22.41 -7.61
CA SER A 276 4.91 22.55 -6.45
C SER A 276 6.37 22.76 -6.83
N ASP A 277 6.80 22.27 -8.00
CA ASP A 277 8.19 22.30 -8.46
C ASP A 277 8.26 22.72 -9.94
N SER A 278 8.64 23.98 -10.18
CA SER A 278 8.78 24.57 -11.52
C SER A 278 9.80 23.87 -12.44
N SER A 279 10.63 22.96 -11.92
CA SER A 279 11.53 22.15 -12.73
C SER A 279 10.83 20.96 -13.41
N VAL A 280 9.65 20.58 -12.93
CA VAL A 280 8.82 19.50 -13.49
C VAL A 280 7.92 20.05 -14.61
N LYS A 281 7.81 19.29 -15.71
CA LYS A 281 7.02 19.59 -16.91
C LYS A 281 6.16 18.38 -17.27
N LEU A 282 4.93 18.65 -17.67
CA LEU A 282 3.94 17.68 -18.12
C LEU A 282 3.72 17.81 -19.63
#